data_AF-A0A6V7I4D3-F1
#
_entry.id   AF-A0A6V7I4D3-F1
#
_cell.length_a   1.000
_cell.length_b   1.000
_cell.length_c   1.000
_cell.angle_alpha   90.00
_cell.angle_beta   90.00
_cell.angle_gamma   90.00
#
_symmetry.space_group_name_H-M   'P 1'
#
loop_
_entity.id
_entity.type
_entity.pdbx_description
1 polymer ?
#
loop_
_entity_poly.entity_id
_entity_poly.type
_entity_poly.pdbx_seq_one_letter_code
_entity_poly.pdbx_strand_id
1 'polypeptide(L)' 'PYAKYYLYDYFHHSNVTFDYTQTIFPAAYPFELNSDRRFLMTTLFETSGCYAFYAWWTITDCLFVQITTHVALNWK' A
#
# COMPACT_ATOMS: atom_id res chain seq x y z
N PRO A 1 2.54 -4.10 -8.21
CA PRO A 1 2.16 -4.94 -9.38
C PRO A 1 0.66 -4.88 -9.70
N TYR A 2 -0.21 -5.17 -8.73
CA TYR A 2 -1.67 -5.30 -8.92
C TYR A 2 -2.41 -3.99 -9.25
N ALA A 3 -2.01 -2.86 -8.67
CA ALA A 3 -2.60 -1.54 -8.99
C ALA A 3 -2.38 -1.10 -10.46
N LYS A 4 -1.28 -1.55 -11.08
CA LYS A 4 -0.99 -1.28 -12.50
C LYS A 4 -1.92 -2.10 -13.40
N TYR A 5 -2.20 -3.34 -13.03
CA TYR A 5 -3.18 -4.19 -13.72
C TYR A 5 -4.60 -3.61 -13.58
N TYR A 6 -4.99 -3.11 -12.40
CA TYR A 6 -6.28 -2.46 -12.18
C TYR A 6 -6.51 -1.26 -13.12
N LEU A 7 -5.55 -0.33 -13.18
CA LEU A 7 -5.69 0.85 -14.04
C LEU A 7 -5.70 0.47 -15.52
N TYR A 8 -4.86 -0.48 -15.92
CA TYR A 8 -4.81 -0.95 -17.30
C TYR A 8 -6.13 -1.62 -17.72
N ASP A 9 -6.69 -2.49 -16.88
CA ASP A 9 -7.91 -3.24 -17.20
C ASP A 9 -9.16 -2.35 -17.19
N TYR A 10 -9.24 -1.38 -16.26
CA TYR A 10 -10.32 -0.37 -16.22
C TYR A 10 -10.41 0.46 -17.50
N PHE A 11 -9.26 0.76 -18.13
CA PHE A 11 -9.22 1.51 -19.40
C PHE A 11 -9.37 0.63 -20.65
N HIS A 12 -9.30 -0.70 -20.56
CA HIS A 12 -9.17 -1.58 -21.74
C HIS A 12 -10.19 -2.74 -21.88
N HIS A 13 -11.03 -3.06 -20.89
CA HIS A 13 -11.97 -4.19 -21.03
C HIS A 13 -13.46 -3.85 -20.96
N SER A 14 -14.19 -4.36 -21.96
CA SER A 14 -15.65 -4.34 -22.07
C SER A 14 -16.32 -5.67 -21.70
N ASN A 15 -15.60 -6.69 -21.19
CA ASN A 15 -16.20 -8.02 -20.99
C ASN A 15 -15.46 -9.01 -20.05
N VAL A 16 -14.77 -8.54 -19.00
CA VAL A 16 -14.26 -9.43 -17.94
C VAL A 16 -15.05 -9.11 -16.67
N THR A 17 -15.74 -10.09 -16.09
CA THR A 17 -16.37 -9.94 -14.76
C THR A 17 -15.29 -9.59 -13.76
N PHE A 18 -15.19 -8.31 -13.44
CA PHE A 18 -14.20 -7.76 -12.54
C PHE A 18 -14.42 -8.33 -11.13
N ASP A 19 -13.41 -9.00 -10.58
CA ASP A 19 -13.49 -9.59 -9.25
C ASP A 19 -13.09 -8.56 -8.19
N TYR A 20 -14.10 -7.91 -7.61
CA TYR A 20 -13.95 -6.90 -6.56
C TYR A 20 -13.43 -7.46 -5.23
N THR A 21 -13.21 -8.77 -5.11
CA THR A 21 -12.70 -9.38 -3.88
C THR A 21 -11.17 -9.31 -3.76
N GLN A 22 -10.45 -9.06 -4.86
CA GLN A 22 -8.99 -8.98 -4.87
C GLN A 22 -8.50 -7.55 -4.58
N THR A 23 -8.17 -7.27 -3.32
CA THR A 23 -7.57 -6.00 -2.86
C THR A 23 -6.09 -6.18 -2.50
N ILE A 24 -5.36 -5.09 -2.19
CA ILE A 24 -3.91 -5.13 -1.94
C ILE A 24 -3.60 -5.91 -0.67
N PHE A 25 -4.47 -5.82 0.33
CA PHE A 25 -4.40 -6.63 1.55
C PHE A 25 -5.51 -7.68 1.55
N PRO A 26 -5.23 -8.91 2.01
CA PRO A 26 -6.26 -9.90 2.26
C PRO A 26 -7.01 -9.53 3.55
N ALA A 27 -7.79 -8.46 3.51
CA ALA A 27 -8.57 -7.93 4.63
C ALA A 27 -10.06 -8.17 4.41
N ALA A 28 -10.75 -8.62 5.47
CA ALA A 28 -12.20 -8.71 5.47
C ALA A 28 -12.79 -7.35 5.83
N TYR A 29 -13.34 -6.65 4.83
CA TYR A 29 -14.03 -5.39 5.04
C TYR A 29 -15.46 -5.62 5.55
N PRO A 30 -15.98 -4.79 6.47
CA PRO A 30 -17.36 -4.91 6.97
C PRO A 30 -18.41 -4.41 5.95
N PHE A 31 -18.02 -4.23 4.70
CA PHE A 31 -18.84 -3.71 3.61
C PHE A 31 -18.53 -4.43 2.30
N GLU A 32 -19.53 -4.51 1.42
CA GLU A 32 -19.37 -5.12 0.11
C GLU A 32 -18.64 -4.18 -0.86
N LEU A 33 -17.63 -4.75 -1.53
CA LEU A 33 -16.80 -4.09 -2.54
C LEU A 33 -17.40 -4.16 -3.96
N ASN A 34 -18.67 -4.50 -4.10
CA ASN A 34 -19.38 -4.73 -5.38
C ASN A 34 -19.57 -3.46 -6.28
N SER A 35 -18.83 -2.39 -6.04
CA SER A 35 -18.93 -1.14 -6.79
C SER A 35 -17.54 -0.56 -7.06
N ASP A 36 -17.30 -0.17 -8.31
CA ASP A 36 -16.05 0.46 -8.78
C ASP A 36 -15.54 1.56 -7.85
N ARG A 37 -16.44 2.43 -7.40
CA ARG A 37 -16.06 3.58 -6.54
C ARG A 37 -15.55 3.13 -5.18
N ARG A 38 -16.20 2.13 -4.57
CA ARG A 38 -15.82 1.60 -3.27
C ARG A 38 -14.50 0.85 -3.37
N PHE A 39 -14.36 0.03 -4.40
CA PHE A 39 -13.14 -0.71 -4.69
C PHE A 39 -11.94 0.23 -4.93
N LEU A 40 -12.12 1.27 -5.75
CA LEU A 40 -11.10 2.27 -6.01
C LEU A 40 -10.67 3.00 -4.73
N MET A 41 -11.63 3.47 -3.92
CA MET A 41 -11.34 4.18 -2.68
C MET A 41 -10.57 3.28 -1.69
N THR A 42 -11.00 2.03 -1.52
CA THR A 42 -10.32 1.05 -0.67
C THR A 42 -8.89 0.81 -1.16
N THR A 43 -8.71 0.55 -2.46
CA THR A 43 -7.39 0.31 -3.05
C THR A 43 -6.44 1.51 -2.89
N LEU A 44 -6.96 2.74 -3.05
CA LEU A 44 -6.18 3.97 -2.84
C LEU A 44 -5.75 4.12 -1.38
N PHE A 45 -6.66 3.82 -0.43
CA PHE A 45 -6.37 3.87 1.00
C PHE A 45 -5.35 2.81 1.42
N GLU A 46 -5.49 1.58 0.94
CA GLU A 46 -4.51 0.51 1.17
C GLU A 46 -3.13 0.89 0.61
N THR A 47 -3.10 1.45 -0.61
CA THR A 47 -1.86 1.88 -1.26
C THR A 47 -1.16 2.97 -0.47
N SER A 48 -1.89 4.00 -0.02
CA SER A 48 -1.31 5.08 0.78
C SER A 48 -0.83 4.59 2.15
N GLY A 49 -1.57 3.65 2.76
CA GLY A 49 -1.14 2.94 3.96
C GLY A 49 0.20 2.21 3.76
N CYS A 50 0.33 1.43 2.68
CA CYS A 50 1.59 0.77 2.33
C CYS A 50 2.78 1.75 2.23
N TYR A 51 2.58 2.87 1.53
CA TYR A 51 3.63 3.89 1.41
C TYR A 51 3.99 4.51 2.75
N ALA A 52 3.00 4.80 3.60
CA ALA A 52 3.23 5.33 4.94
C ALA A 52 4.00 4.35 5.83
N PHE A 53 3.65 3.06 5.81
CA PHE A 53 4.38 2.02 6.55
C PHE A 53 5.82 1.88 6.07
N TYR A 54 6.04 1.91 4.75
CA TYR A 54 7.38 1.85 4.19
C TYR A 54 8.22 3.09 4.57
N ALA A 55 7.64 4.28 4.48
CA ALA A 55 8.31 5.51 4.90
C ALA A 55 8.64 5.49 6.40
N TRP A 56 7.70 5.08 7.24
CA TRP A 56 7.93 4.91 8.67
C TRP A 56 9.09 3.96 8.96
N TRP A 57 9.11 2.79 8.31
CA TRP A 57 10.15 1.80 8.47
C TRP A 57 11.54 2.37 8.11
N THR A 58 11.64 2.96 6.92
CA THR A 58 12.90 3.54 6.42
C THR A 58 13.41 4.70 7.28
N ILE A 59 12.52 5.56 7.79
CA ILE A 59 12.89 6.62 8.73
C ILE A 59 13.41 6.02 10.04
N THR A 60 12.76 4.99 10.56
CA THR A 60 13.18 4.33 11.80
C THR A 60 14.59 3.73 11.65
N ASP A 61 14.86 3.04 10.54
CA ASP A 61 16.19 2.50 10.24
C ASP A 61 17.25 3.62 10.11
N CYS A 62 16.91 4.72 9.45
CA CYS A 62 17.80 5.90 9.35
C CYS A 62 18.12 6.49 10.73
N LEU A 63 17.11 6.67 11.59
CA LEU A 63 17.29 7.19 12.95
C LEU A 63 18.16 6.24 13.78
N PHE A 64 17.95 4.93 13.66
CA PHE A 64 18.78 3.94 14.33
C PHE A 64 20.25 4.04 13.92
N VAL A 65 20.53 4.14 12.62
CA VAL A 65 21.91 4.30 12.11
C VAL A 65 22.52 5.62 12.57
N GLN A 66 21.76 6.72 12.58
CA GLN A 66 22.24 8.01 13.08
C GLN A 66 22.61 7.94 14.56
N ILE A 67 21.70 7.45 15.41
CA ILE A 67 21.92 7.35 16.86
C ILE A 67 23.13 6.46 17.16
N THR A 68 23.22 5.28 16.54
CA THR A 68 24.35 4.35 16.75
C THR A 68 25.67 4.97 16.32
N THR A 69 25.70 5.70 15.19
CA THR A 69 26.90 6.42 14.72
C THR A 69 27.30 7.52 15.71
N HIS A 70 26.35 8.32 16.20
CA HIS A 70 26.61 9.36 17.19
C HIS A 70 27.13 8.77 18.51
N VAL A 71 26.55 7.68 18.99
CA VAL A 71 27.03 6.99 20.20
C VAL A 71 28.46 6.47 19.99
N ALA A 72 28.74 5.82 18.86
CA ALA A 72 30.06 5.29 18.56
C ALA A 72 31.15 6.37 18.45
N LEU A 73 30.81 7.56 17.97
CA LEU A 73 31.73 8.71 17.91
C LEU A 73 31.98 9.34 19.28
N ASN A 74 30.95 9.41 20.14
CA ASN A 74 31.09 9.97 21.49
C ASN A 74 31.76 9.00 22.48
N TRP A 75 31.78 7.71 22.17
CA TRP A 75 32.41 6.66 22.99
C TRP A 75 33.79 6.24 22.46
N LYS A 76 34.34 6.98 21.50
CA LYS A 76 35.75 6.92 21.11
C LYS A 76 36.59 7.82 22.02
#